data_AF-A0A3A6P8A5-F1
#
_entry.id   AF-A0A3A6P8A5-F1
#
_cell.length_a   1.000
_cell.length_b   1.000
_cell.length_c   1.000
_cell.angle_alpha   90.00
_cell.angle_beta   90.00
_cell.angle_gamma   90.00
#
_symmetry.space_group_name_H-M   'P 1'
#
loop_
_entity.id
_entity.type
_entity.pdbx_description
1 polymer ?
#
loop_
_entity_poly.entity_id
_entity_poly.type
_entity_poly.pdbx_seq_one_letter_code
_entity_poly.pdbx_strand_id
1 'polypeptide(L)'
;MSALSANAQPPAAPDAGQVEPGTAAAEPPAPAMAQPPPAPASLTVQVDKTSLENGGEIIVTGQAPAGKPVFLEVWAADKTVRANRFDNKKDPKTGQIPYVFYLTYDMPAYYKIFVPKSAQPQLDAIKQEGNKWSFSKALETLGAGAAYTVPATMAIERYKATIMASIIGSRGNLMAAVDDKENKKSSMQLVKARFKDAGKVLGADIEVNPDGTYRAAIQIRTGLAPGKYKIMAVVDKDLRSEPVEFENKINFPLVYLSIAGTSQNIFWPFLITLVISVFGVLMGAGGGFILNPILVSLFPLPHTVVAGTVMPTVLFSQGSGIYNYSKIKFINWKLGCTIGTAMLLGGFIGPKLTELITLDQFKFAFGWILLVLAALMFWQTTPGYLAKNKKEQAIMKEFKKRAEEAAKAKQA
;
A
#
# COMPACT_ATOMS: atom_id res chain seq x y z
N MET A 1 -2.16 8.71 -111.21
CA MET A 1 -1.10 9.64 -110.75
C MET A 1 -0.56 9.04 -109.46
N SER A 2 0.41 8.13 -109.51
CA SER A 2 1.88 8.42 -109.46
C SER A 2 2.30 8.91 -108.06
N ALA A 3 3.21 8.32 -107.28
CA ALA A 3 3.99 7.07 -107.34
C ALA A 3 4.48 6.73 -105.88
N LEU A 4 5.24 5.69 -105.52
CA LEU A 4 5.97 4.66 -106.30
C LEU A 4 5.95 3.28 -105.58
N SER A 5 7.00 2.85 -104.85
CA SER A 5 7.12 1.55 -104.15
C SER A 5 8.26 1.53 -103.11
N ALA A 6 8.08 0.79 -102.00
CA ALA A 6 9.14 0.08 -101.27
C ALA A 6 8.52 -1.09 -100.48
N ASN A 7 9.24 -2.22 -100.38
CA ASN A 7 8.70 -3.55 -100.05
C ASN A 7 9.54 -4.24 -98.97
N ALA A 8 8.92 -4.93 -98.00
CA ALA A 8 9.44 -6.14 -97.34
C ALA A 8 8.41 -6.76 -96.38
N GLN A 9 8.14 -8.06 -96.55
CA GLN A 9 7.26 -8.89 -95.72
C GLN A 9 8.09 -10.04 -95.11
N PRO A 10 7.62 -10.72 -94.05
CA PRO A 10 7.29 -12.14 -94.25
C PRO A 10 6.01 -12.62 -93.50
N PRO A 11 5.41 -13.78 -93.88
CA PRO A 11 4.05 -14.15 -93.46
C PRO A 11 3.90 -15.42 -92.60
N ALA A 12 2.93 -15.34 -91.66
CA ALA A 12 1.81 -16.27 -91.36
C ALA A 12 1.91 -17.83 -91.31
N ALA A 13 1.23 -18.36 -90.26
CA ALA A 13 0.36 -19.57 -90.23
C ALA A 13 1.02 -20.97 -90.18
N PRO A 14 0.30 -22.08 -89.83
CA PRO A 14 -1.15 -22.22 -89.54
C PRO A 14 -1.52 -22.96 -88.21
N ASP A 15 -2.78 -23.36 -88.09
CA ASP A 15 -3.50 -23.88 -86.90
C ASP A 15 -3.94 -25.37 -87.05
N ALA A 16 -4.53 -25.93 -85.98
CA ALA A 16 -5.40 -27.12 -85.85
C ALA A 16 -4.82 -28.49 -85.42
N GLY A 17 -5.49 -29.11 -84.42
CA GLY A 17 -5.37 -30.54 -84.07
C GLY A 17 -5.86 -30.91 -82.66
N GLN A 18 -7.01 -31.59 -82.53
CA GLN A 18 -7.52 -32.20 -81.27
C GLN A 18 -7.20 -33.71 -81.21
N VAL A 19 -6.78 -34.24 -80.05
CA VAL A 19 -6.82 -35.69 -79.72
C VAL A 19 -7.08 -35.89 -78.21
N GLU A 20 -7.71 -37.02 -77.86
CA GLU A 20 -8.34 -37.38 -76.58
C GLU A 20 -7.39 -37.85 -75.42
N PRO A 21 -7.90 -38.08 -74.18
CA PRO A 21 -7.09 -38.02 -72.95
C PRO A 21 -6.46 -39.34 -72.50
N GLY A 22 -5.31 -39.25 -71.80
CA GLY A 22 -4.62 -40.39 -71.21
C GLY A 22 -3.95 -40.10 -69.87
N THR A 23 -4.31 -40.90 -68.85
CA THR A 23 -3.53 -41.26 -67.63
C THR A 23 -2.50 -40.26 -67.09
N ALA A 24 -2.87 -39.55 -66.02
CA ALA A 24 -1.91 -38.87 -65.15
C ALA A 24 -1.11 -39.90 -64.32
N ALA A 25 0.21 -39.97 -64.53
CA ALA A 25 1.13 -40.68 -63.65
C ALA A 25 1.52 -39.76 -62.46
N ALA A 26 1.67 -40.34 -61.26
CA ALA A 26 1.91 -39.56 -60.05
C ALA A 26 3.36 -39.04 -59.95
N GLU A 27 3.52 -37.75 -59.62
CA GLU A 27 4.80 -37.19 -59.18
C GLU A 27 5.16 -37.67 -57.75
N PRO A 28 6.46 -37.84 -57.43
CA PRO A 28 6.90 -38.21 -56.09
C PRO A 28 6.70 -37.05 -55.09
N PRO A 29 6.43 -37.34 -53.80
CA PRO A 29 6.18 -36.31 -52.80
C PRO A 29 7.44 -35.48 -52.53
N ALA A 30 7.28 -34.15 -52.53
CA ALA A 30 8.32 -33.23 -52.13
C ALA A 30 8.80 -33.50 -50.69
N PRO A 31 10.11 -33.31 -50.38
CA PRO A 31 10.62 -33.54 -49.04
C PRO A 31 9.93 -32.61 -48.06
N ALA A 32 9.42 -33.17 -46.96
CA ALA A 32 8.72 -32.42 -45.92
C ALA A 32 9.60 -31.26 -45.43
N MET A 33 9.06 -30.04 -45.52
CA MET A 33 9.72 -28.86 -44.97
C MET A 33 9.96 -29.10 -43.48
N ALA A 34 11.23 -29.19 -43.08
CA ALA A 34 11.59 -29.31 -41.69
C ALA A 34 10.96 -28.14 -40.92
N GLN A 35 10.31 -28.44 -39.79
CA GLN A 35 9.82 -27.41 -38.89
C GLN A 35 11.00 -26.47 -38.55
N PRO A 36 10.82 -25.14 -38.59
CA PRO A 36 11.88 -24.24 -38.16
C PRO A 36 12.30 -24.61 -36.73
N PRO A 37 13.61 -24.66 -36.43
CA PRO A 37 14.08 -25.04 -35.11
C PRO A 37 13.42 -24.15 -34.06
N PRO A 38 13.01 -24.70 -32.89
CA PRO A 38 12.31 -23.92 -31.88
C PRO A 38 13.16 -22.71 -31.51
N ALA A 39 12.57 -21.52 -31.69
CA ALA A 39 13.25 -20.25 -31.43
C ALA A 39 13.80 -20.24 -29.99
N PRO A 40 14.98 -19.64 -29.75
CA PRO A 40 15.59 -19.65 -28.43
C PRO A 40 14.62 -19.08 -27.40
N ALA A 41 14.51 -19.76 -26.25
CA ALA A 41 13.49 -19.56 -25.22
C ALA A 41 13.66 -18.22 -24.47
N SER A 42 13.37 -17.14 -25.18
CA SER A 42 13.41 -15.77 -24.70
C SER A 42 12.18 -15.49 -23.84
N LEU A 43 12.43 -15.07 -22.59
CA LEU A 43 11.37 -14.67 -21.68
C LEU A 43 10.90 -13.27 -22.07
N THR A 44 9.71 -13.19 -22.67
CA THR A 44 9.10 -11.94 -23.13
C THR A 44 7.93 -11.56 -22.22
N VAL A 45 7.67 -10.27 -22.09
CA VAL A 45 6.48 -9.73 -21.40
C VAL A 45 5.95 -8.53 -22.19
N GLN A 46 4.62 -8.39 -22.24
CA GLN A 46 3.88 -7.33 -22.93
C GLN A 46 2.67 -6.93 -22.09
N VAL A 47 2.14 -5.73 -22.32
CA VAL A 47 0.95 -5.20 -21.64
C VAL A 47 -0.08 -4.71 -22.65
N ASP A 48 -1.36 -4.87 -22.37
CA ASP A 48 -2.46 -4.36 -23.21
C ASP A 48 -2.55 -2.83 -23.22
N LYS A 49 -2.18 -2.20 -22.11
CA LYS A 49 -2.31 -0.75 -21.88
C LYS A 49 -1.01 -0.16 -21.32
N THR A 50 -0.63 0.98 -21.87
CA THR A 50 0.51 1.78 -21.39
C THR A 50 0.12 2.81 -20.33
N SER A 51 -1.17 3.04 -20.06
CA SER A 51 -1.61 3.98 -19.02
C SER A 51 -2.97 3.59 -18.40
N LEU A 52 -3.18 4.00 -17.15
CA LEU A 52 -4.40 3.87 -16.36
C LEU A 52 -4.82 5.21 -15.76
N GLU A 53 -6.11 5.40 -15.52
CA GLU A 53 -6.66 6.57 -14.82
C GLU A 53 -7.13 6.17 -13.41
N ASN A 54 -6.25 6.39 -12.42
CA ASN A 54 -6.45 6.06 -11.01
C ASN A 54 -6.80 4.58 -10.78
N GLY A 55 -6.03 3.69 -11.39
CA GLY A 55 -6.22 2.24 -11.31
C GLY A 55 -7.06 1.64 -12.45
N GLY A 56 -7.42 0.37 -12.29
CA GLY A 56 -8.06 -0.45 -13.31
C GLY A 56 -7.29 -1.76 -13.57
N GLU A 57 -7.64 -2.43 -14.66
CA GLU A 57 -7.07 -3.72 -15.06
C GLU A 57 -6.07 -3.57 -16.21
N ILE A 58 -4.90 -4.19 -16.05
CA ILE A 58 -3.90 -4.41 -17.10
C ILE A 58 -3.80 -5.90 -17.36
N ILE A 59 -3.87 -6.28 -18.62
CA ILE A 59 -3.62 -7.65 -19.08
C ILE A 59 -2.15 -7.72 -19.45
N VAL A 60 -1.41 -8.55 -18.73
CA VAL A 60 -0.02 -8.90 -19.05
C VAL A 60 -0.01 -10.21 -19.81
N THR A 61 0.73 -10.27 -20.91
CA THR A 61 0.94 -11.49 -21.70
C THR A 61 2.42 -11.70 -22.00
N GLY A 62 2.83 -12.93 -22.26
CA GLY A 62 4.20 -13.21 -22.68
C GLY A 62 4.45 -14.68 -22.97
N GLN A 63 5.69 -14.95 -23.39
CA GLN A 63 6.21 -16.29 -23.62
C GLN A 63 7.33 -16.59 -22.63
N ALA A 64 7.31 -17.78 -22.04
CA ALA A 64 8.34 -18.34 -21.19
C ALA A 64 8.77 -19.73 -21.71
N PRO A 65 9.88 -20.32 -21.21
CA PRO A 65 10.22 -21.71 -21.48
C PRO A 65 9.14 -22.65 -20.94
N ALA A 66 8.67 -23.58 -21.77
CA ALA A 66 7.62 -24.52 -21.41
C ALA A 66 7.94 -25.32 -20.13
N GLY A 67 6.91 -25.56 -19.31
CA GLY A 67 7.01 -26.35 -18.07
C GLY A 67 7.70 -25.66 -16.87
N LYS A 68 8.27 -24.45 -17.02
CA LYS A 68 8.80 -23.67 -15.89
C LYS A 68 7.73 -22.73 -15.29
N PRO A 69 7.74 -22.47 -13.97
CA PRO A 69 6.87 -21.48 -13.36
C PRO A 69 7.24 -20.06 -13.79
N VAL A 70 6.24 -19.21 -14.01
CA VAL A 70 6.42 -17.79 -14.32
C VAL A 70 5.93 -16.95 -13.15
N PHE A 71 6.74 -15.97 -12.75
CA PHE A 71 6.42 -14.97 -11.74
C PHE A 71 6.46 -13.58 -12.37
N LEU A 72 5.62 -12.65 -11.89
CA LEU A 72 5.67 -11.25 -12.32
C LEU A 72 5.99 -10.36 -11.11
N GLU A 73 7.12 -9.66 -11.12
CA GLU A 73 7.44 -8.62 -10.15
C GLU A 73 6.88 -7.29 -10.65
N VAL A 74 6.02 -6.64 -9.87
CA VAL A 74 5.38 -5.36 -10.22
C VAL A 74 5.60 -4.31 -9.15
N TRP A 75 6.11 -3.14 -9.54
CA TRP A 75 6.44 -2.07 -8.62
C TRP A 75 6.20 -0.68 -9.19
N ALA A 76 5.97 0.31 -8.31
CA ALA A 76 6.05 1.72 -8.66
C ALA A 76 7.54 2.10 -8.81
N ALA A 77 7.92 2.58 -9.99
CA ALA A 77 9.31 2.84 -10.36
C ALA A 77 9.80 4.25 -9.98
N ASP A 78 8.90 5.24 -10.00
CA ASP A 78 9.22 6.66 -9.76
C ASP A 78 8.74 7.18 -8.40
N LYS A 79 7.93 6.40 -7.67
CA LYS A 79 7.43 6.75 -6.34
C LYS A 79 7.90 5.75 -5.29
N THR A 80 8.83 6.19 -4.46
CA THR A 80 9.22 5.50 -3.23
C THR A 80 8.48 6.08 -2.02
N VAL A 81 8.56 5.35 -0.90
CA VAL A 81 7.98 5.69 0.39
C VAL A 81 8.96 5.31 1.51
N ARG A 82 8.83 5.97 2.65
CA ARG A 82 9.55 5.58 3.84
C ARG A 82 8.95 4.30 4.44
N ALA A 83 9.79 3.29 4.66
CA ALA A 83 9.47 2.12 5.48
C ALA A 83 10.43 2.05 6.68
N ASN A 84 9.92 1.61 7.83
CA ASN A 84 10.72 1.44 9.03
C ASN A 84 10.26 0.25 9.87
N ARG A 85 11.17 -0.26 10.70
CA ARG A 85 10.93 -1.34 11.66
C ARG A 85 11.84 -1.13 12.86
N PHE A 86 11.29 -1.20 14.06
CA PHE A 86 12.09 -1.31 15.29
C PHE A 86 12.18 -2.78 15.71
N ASP A 87 13.38 -3.26 16.00
CA ASP A 87 13.59 -4.61 16.52
C ASP A 87 13.90 -4.59 18.02
N ASN A 88 12.86 -4.87 18.79
CA ASN A 88 12.87 -5.04 20.24
C ASN A 88 12.66 -6.50 20.67
N LYS A 89 12.70 -7.47 19.73
CA LYS A 89 12.52 -8.88 20.09
C LYS A 89 13.81 -9.45 20.63
N LYS A 90 13.73 -10.20 21.74
CA LYS A 90 14.83 -11.00 22.25
C LYS A 90 15.27 -11.98 21.16
N ASP A 91 16.52 -11.88 20.73
CA ASP A 91 17.07 -12.80 19.73
C ASP A 91 17.21 -14.20 20.38
N PRO A 92 16.59 -15.25 19.79
CA PRO A 92 16.69 -16.60 20.34
C PRO A 92 18.12 -17.17 20.34
N LYS A 93 19.05 -16.62 19.55
CA LYS A 93 20.44 -17.08 19.50
C LYS A 93 21.34 -16.41 20.53
N THR A 94 21.27 -15.08 20.65
CA THR A 94 22.15 -14.31 21.57
C THR A 94 21.52 -14.02 22.91
N GLY A 95 20.20 -14.20 23.07
CA GLY A 95 19.46 -13.90 24.29
C GLY A 95 19.35 -12.40 24.63
N GLN A 96 19.99 -11.53 23.84
CA GLN A 96 19.94 -10.08 24.01
C GLN A 96 18.82 -9.46 23.17
N ILE A 97 18.39 -8.25 23.54
CA ILE A 97 17.47 -7.45 22.72
C ILE A 97 18.32 -6.51 21.87
N PRO A 98 18.22 -6.56 20.52
CA PRO A 98 19.16 -5.86 19.65
C PRO A 98 18.92 -4.35 19.62
N TYR A 99 17.68 -3.88 19.84
CA TYR A 99 17.29 -2.45 19.76
C TYR A 99 17.81 -1.76 18.49
N VAL A 100 17.57 -2.39 17.34
CA VAL A 100 17.97 -1.84 16.03
C VAL A 100 16.76 -1.22 15.35
N PHE A 101 16.90 0.04 14.95
CA PHE A 101 15.92 0.74 14.13
C PHE A 101 16.34 0.68 12.66
N TYR A 102 15.57 -0.04 11.85
CA TYR A 102 15.73 -0.18 10.41
C TYR A 102 14.90 0.90 9.71
N LEU A 103 15.51 1.60 8.76
CA LEU A 103 14.90 2.70 8.01
C LEU A 103 15.32 2.60 6.53
N THR A 104 14.38 2.82 5.63
CA THR A 104 14.65 3.02 4.20
C THR A 104 13.75 4.13 3.65
N TYR A 105 14.23 4.84 2.64
CA TYR A 105 13.47 5.81 1.86
C TYR A 105 13.13 5.27 0.45
N ASP A 106 13.64 4.09 0.11
CA ASP A 106 13.64 3.54 -1.26
C ASP A 106 12.60 2.41 -1.44
N MET A 107 11.75 2.16 -0.44
CA MET A 107 10.66 1.19 -0.58
C MET A 107 9.71 1.66 -1.69
N PRO A 108 9.40 0.85 -2.71
CA PRO A 108 8.39 1.22 -3.71
C PRO A 108 7.03 1.52 -3.07
N ALA A 109 6.34 2.58 -3.52
CA ALA A 109 5.02 2.96 -3.00
C ALA A 109 3.98 1.85 -3.20
N TYR A 110 4.11 1.11 -4.30
CA TYR A 110 3.44 -0.14 -4.59
C TYR A 110 4.48 -1.20 -4.92
N TYR A 111 4.30 -2.40 -4.36
CA TYR A 111 5.11 -3.57 -4.64
C TYR A 111 4.26 -4.82 -4.53
N LYS A 112 4.23 -5.66 -5.55
CA LYS A 112 3.52 -6.95 -5.54
C LYS A 112 4.18 -7.95 -6.48
N ILE A 113 4.40 -9.18 -6.00
CA ILE A 113 4.78 -10.31 -6.82
C ILE A 113 3.52 -11.12 -7.13
N PHE A 114 3.34 -11.47 -8.40
CA PHE A 114 2.30 -12.39 -8.83
C PHE A 114 2.91 -13.77 -9.10
N VAL A 115 2.18 -14.81 -8.69
CA VAL A 115 2.53 -16.22 -8.83
C VAL A 115 1.47 -16.93 -9.71
N PRO A 116 1.75 -18.14 -10.21
CA PRO A 116 0.75 -18.95 -10.93
C PRO A 116 -0.50 -19.23 -10.09
N LYS A 117 -1.68 -19.27 -10.73
CA LYS A 117 -2.96 -19.62 -10.08
C LYS A 117 -2.95 -20.97 -9.37
N SER A 118 -2.09 -21.90 -9.80
CA SER A 118 -1.86 -23.19 -9.12
C SER A 118 -1.30 -23.04 -7.69
N ALA A 119 -0.69 -21.89 -7.36
CA ALA A 119 -0.18 -21.56 -6.03
C ALA A 119 -1.19 -20.79 -5.14
N GLN A 120 -2.44 -20.60 -5.61
CA GLN A 120 -3.51 -19.94 -4.86
C GLN A 120 -3.79 -20.61 -3.49
N PRO A 121 -3.86 -21.95 -3.33
CA PRO A 121 -4.12 -22.58 -2.03
C PRO A 121 -3.03 -22.27 -0.98
N GLN A 122 -1.77 -22.25 -1.41
CA GLN A 122 -0.62 -21.89 -0.56
C GLN A 122 -0.69 -20.41 -0.17
N LEU A 123 -1.03 -19.53 -1.12
CA LEU A 123 -1.22 -18.11 -0.86
C LEU A 123 -2.36 -17.85 0.14
N ASP A 124 -3.47 -18.58 0.05
CA ASP A 124 -4.60 -18.43 0.98
C ASP A 124 -4.28 -18.98 2.38
N ALA A 125 -3.52 -20.08 2.49
CA ALA A 125 -2.97 -20.54 3.76
C ALA A 125 -2.05 -19.49 4.40
N ILE A 126 -1.20 -18.80 3.60
CA ILE A 126 -0.35 -17.70 4.08
C ILE A 126 -1.18 -16.50 4.56
N LYS A 127 -2.28 -16.15 3.86
CA LYS A 127 -3.21 -15.09 4.31
C LYS A 127 -3.87 -15.46 5.65
N GLN A 128 -4.23 -16.72 5.86
CA GLN A 128 -4.83 -17.20 7.11
C GLN A 128 -3.88 -17.13 8.32
N GLU A 129 -2.55 -17.09 8.13
CA GLU A 129 -1.59 -16.84 9.23
C GLU A 129 -1.73 -15.42 9.85
N GLY A 130 -2.49 -14.51 9.21
CA GLY A 130 -2.85 -13.20 9.77
C GLY A 130 -1.63 -12.34 10.12
N ASN A 131 -1.44 -12.00 11.41
CA ASN A 131 -0.26 -11.25 11.86
C ASN A 131 1.03 -12.09 11.93
N LYS A 132 0.93 -13.43 11.96
CA LYS A 132 2.07 -14.33 12.24
C LYS A 132 2.95 -14.61 11.02
N TRP A 133 2.42 -14.39 9.81
CA TRP A 133 3.07 -14.71 8.54
C TRP A 133 4.51 -14.17 8.38
N SER A 134 5.34 -14.84 7.59
CA SER A 134 6.70 -14.39 7.27
C SER A 134 6.88 -14.25 5.76
N PHE A 135 7.34 -13.09 5.30
CA PHE A 135 7.54 -12.84 3.87
C PHE A 135 8.62 -13.75 3.26
N SER A 136 9.70 -14.08 3.99
CA SER A 136 10.70 -15.08 3.54
C SER A 136 10.06 -16.46 3.35
N LYS A 137 9.36 -16.97 4.38
CA LYS A 137 8.66 -18.25 4.34
C LYS A 137 7.62 -18.29 3.22
N ALA A 138 6.91 -17.19 2.97
CA ALA A 138 5.94 -17.07 1.90
C ALA A 138 6.61 -17.19 0.52
N LEU A 139 7.72 -16.47 0.27
CA LEU A 139 8.48 -16.59 -0.98
C LEU A 139 9.09 -17.98 -1.18
N GLU A 140 9.55 -18.63 -0.11
CA GLU A 140 10.05 -20.02 -0.13
C GLU A 140 8.92 -21.00 -0.47
N THR A 141 7.75 -20.88 0.19
CA THR A 141 6.58 -21.74 -0.01
C THR A 141 5.98 -21.61 -1.41
N LEU A 142 6.04 -20.41 -2.00
CA LEU A 142 5.51 -20.12 -3.33
C LEU A 142 6.55 -20.27 -4.46
N GLY A 143 7.82 -20.61 -4.13
CA GLY A 143 8.94 -20.62 -5.08
C GLY A 143 9.36 -19.25 -5.63
N ALA A 144 8.66 -18.18 -5.27
CA ALA A 144 8.78 -16.84 -5.84
C ALA A 144 10.04 -16.05 -5.40
N GLY A 145 10.99 -16.67 -4.69
CA GLY A 145 12.20 -16.02 -4.17
C GLY A 145 13.15 -15.46 -5.23
N ALA A 146 13.05 -15.92 -6.49
CA ALA A 146 13.76 -15.36 -7.64
C ALA A 146 13.18 -14.00 -8.07
N ALA A 147 11.86 -13.84 -7.98
CA ALA A 147 11.13 -12.62 -8.34
C ALA A 147 11.12 -11.54 -7.25
N TYR A 148 11.92 -11.70 -6.19
CA TYR A 148 12.13 -10.69 -5.15
C TYR A 148 13.48 -10.01 -5.38
N THR A 149 13.46 -8.96 -6.21
CA THR A 149 14.68 -8.26 -6.67
C THR A 149 14.70 -6.80 -6.22
N VAL A 150 13.63 -6.02 -6.45
CA VAL A 150 13.67 -4.56 -6.30
C VAL A 150 13.83 -4.13 -4.84
N PRO A 151 13.06 -4.65 -3.86
CA PRO A 151 13.28 -4.29 -2.46
C PRO A 151 14.51 -5.00 -1.87
N ALA A 152 15.05 -6.05 -2.53
CA ALA A 152 16.21 -6.78 -2.02
C ALA A 152 17.51 -5.96 -2.10
N THR A 153 17.61 -5.03 -3.06
CA THR A 153 18.79 -4.19 -3.31
C THR A 153 18.67 -2.76 -2.78
N MET A 154 17.55 -2.42 -2.13
CA MET A 154 17.31 -1.08 -1.60
C MET A 154 18.28 -0.71 -0.47
N ALA A 155 18.58 0.58 -0.29
CA ALA A 155 19.40 1.03 0.83
C ALA A 155 18.62 0.93 2.15
N ILE A 156 19.25 0.36 3.17
CA ILE A 156 18.68 0.24 4.52
C ILE A 156 19.65 0.84 5.53
N GLU A 157 19.28 1.99 6.07
CA GLU A 157 19.93 2.55 7.25
C GLU A 157 19.54 1.71 8.47
N ARG A 158 20.52 1.38 9.30
CA ARG A 158 20.30 0.65 10.56
C ARG A 158 20.92 1.45 11.67
N TYR A 159 20.11 1.84 12.65
CA TYR A 159 20.57 2.60 13.80
C TYR A 159 20.55 1.73 15.05
N LYS A 160 21.65 1.73 15.79
CA LYS A 160 21.69 1.18 17.15
C LYS A 160 21.05 2.20 18.08
N ALA A 161 19.79 1.93 18.43
CA ALA A 161 18.99 2.78 19.30
C ALA A 161 18.98 2.25 20.73
N THR A 162 18.50 3.08 21.65
CA THR A 162 18.15 2.69 23.02
C THR A 162 16.72 3.15 23.29
N ILE A 163 16.04 2.54 24.27
CA ILE A 163 14.66 2.91 24.62
C ILE A 163 14.56 4.40 24.98
N MET A 164 15.56 4.95 25.69
CA MET A 164 15.57 6.39 26.01
C MET A 164 15.82 7.25 24.78
N ALA A 165 16.69 6.84 23.85
CA ALA A 165 16.90 7.53 22.58
C ALA A 165 15.60 7.60 21.76
N SER A 166 14.86 6.48 21.61
CA SER A 166 13.60 6.47 20.86
C SER A 166 12.52 7.34 21.48
N ILE A 167 12.48 7.48 22.81
CA ILE A 167 11.50 8.33 23.51
C ILE A 167 11.79 9.81 23.33
N ILE A 168 13.05 10.24 23.32
CA ILE A 168 13.44 11.63 23.03
C ILE A 168 13.50 11.95 21.53
N GLY A 169 13.03 11.05 20.67
CA GLY A 169 13.03 11.22 19.21
C GLY A 169 14.39 11.03 18.53
N SER A 170 15.42 10.58 19.26
CA SER A 170 16.72 10.23 18.70
C SER A 170 16.66 8.89 17.98
N ARG A 171 17.28 8.83 16.79
CA ARG A 171 17.38 7.60 15.99
C ARG A 171 18.42 6.63 16.54
N GLY A 172 19.33 7.08 17.41
CA GLY A 172 20.52 6.34 17.83
C GLY A 172 21.68 6.50 16.84
N ASN A 173 22.71 5.67 17.00
CA ASN A 173 23.93 5.76 16.19
C ASN A 173 23.80 4.92 14.91
N LEU A 174 24.18 5.48 13.76
CA LEU A 174 24.19 4.75 12.49
C LEU A 174 25.20 3.59 12.57
N MET A 175 24.76 2.39 12.21
CA MET A 175 25.60 1.20 12.12
C MET A 175 26.22 1.09 10.73
N ALA A 176 27.34 0.38 10.62
CA ALA A 176 27.95 0.05 9.33
C ALA A 176 26.96 -0.66 8.38
N ALA A 177 27.24 -0.60 7.08
CA ALA A 177 26.54 -1.41 6.08
C ALA A 177 26.72 -2.92 6.37
N VAL A 178 25.87 -3.75 5.75
CA VAL A 178 25.99 -5.21 5.75
C VAL A 178 26.17 -5.72 4.34
N ASP A 179 26.56 -6.99 4.24
CA ASP A 179 26.43 -7.79 3.04
C ASP A 179 24.99 -7.83 2.49
N ASP A 180 24.89 -8.11 1.19
CA ASP A 180 23.62 -8.15 0.46
C ASP A 180 22.63 -9.18 1.00
N LYS A 181 23.09 -10.25 1.65
CA LYS A 181 22.22 -11.33 2.17
C LYS A 181 21.52 -10.90 3.45
N GLU A 182 22.23 -10.26 4.38
CA GLU A 182 21.65 -9.67 5.58
C GLU A 182 20.83 -8.40 5.24
N ASN A 183 21.21 -7.64 4.20
CA ASN A 183 20.38 -6.56 3.64
C ASN A 183 19.06 -7.09 3.06
N LYS A 184 19.12 -8.11 2.19
CA LYS A 184 17.95 -8.79 1.60
C LYS A 184 17.01 -9.35 2.69
N LYS A 185 17.55 -9.96 3.75
CA LYS A 185 16.76 -10.41 4.91
C LYS A 185 16.08 -9.25 5.66
N SER A 186 16.80 -8.14 5.84
CA SER A 186 16.25 -6.92 6.48
C SER A 186 15.15 -6.27 5.62
N SER A 187 15.30 -6.29 4.29
CA SER A 187 14.29 -5.76 3.36
C SER A 187 12.97 -6.52 3.41
N MET A 188 12.99 -7.86 3.50
CA MET A 188 11.79 -8.68 3.65
C MET A 188 11.00 -8.35 4.91
N GLN A 189 11.70 -8.00 5.99
CA GLN A 189 11.07 -7.56 7.25
C GLN A 189 10.45 -6.16 7.13
N LEU A 190 11.08 -5.26 6.37
CA LEU A 190 10.55 -3.93 6.08
C LEU A 190 9.33 -4.00 5.15
N VAL A 191 9.33 -4.86 4.13
CA VAL A 191 8.16 -5.16 3.28
C VAL A 191 7.00 -5.65 4.15
N LYS A 192 7.22 -6.64 5.04
CA LYS A 192 6.18 -7.07 5.99
C LYS A 192 5.71 -5.91 6.89
N ALA A 193 6.63 -5.14 7.47
CA ALA A 193 6.27 -4.04 8.38
C ALA A 193 5.44 -2.94 7.69
N ARG A 194 5.76 -2.65 6.42
CA ARG A 194 5.12 -1.63 5.58
C ARG A 194 3.72 -2.05 5.13
N PHE A 195 3.59 -3.20 4.48
CA PHE A 195 2.33 -3.63 3.85
C PHE A 195 1.40 -4.38 4.83
N LYS A 196 1.96 -5.02 5.87
CA LYS A 196 1.32 -5.83 6.94
C LYS A 196 0.61 -7.10 6.50
N ASP A 197 -0.05 -7.06 5.33
CA ASP A 197 -0.90 -8.11 4.78
C ASP A 197 -0.22 -8.80 3.60
N ALA A 198 -0.33 -10.13 3.51
CA ALA A 198 0.30 -10.91 2.44
C ALA A 198 -0.31 -10.63 1.06
N GLY A 199 -1.63 -10.48 0.95
CA GLY A 199 -2.35 -10.25 -0.31
C GLY A 199 -2.08 -8.88 -0.96
N LYS A 200 -1.49 -7.95 -0.20
CA LYS A 200 -1.01 -6.66 -0.72
C LYS A 200 0.31 -6.75 -1.46
N VAL A 201 1.13 -7.77 -1.18
CA VAL A 201 2.47 -7.97 -1.78
C VAL A 201 2.62 -9.29 -2.54
N LEU A 202 1.63 -10.18 -2.44
CA LEU A 202 1.55 -11.45 -3.15
C LEU A 202 0.16 -11.60 -3.78
N GLY A 203 0.09 -11.99 -5.05
CA GLY A 203 -1.14 -12.33 -5.79
C GLY A 203 -0.94 -13.62 -6.57
N ALA A 204 -2.01 -14.34 -6.90
CA ALA A 204 -1.95 -15.58 -7.65
C ALA A 204 -2.87 -15.45 -8.87
N ASP A 205 -2.46 -14.59 -9.80
CA ASP A 205 -3.31 -14.08 -10.88
C ASP A 205 -2.78 -14.51 -12.28
N ILE A 206 -1.67 -15.27 -12.34
CA ILE A 206 -1.03 -15.72 -13.58
C ILE A 206 -1.59 -17.09 -14.02
N GLU A 207 -2.14 -17.14 -15.22
CA GLU A 207 -2.43 -18.35 -15.98
C GLU A 207 -1.20 -18.69 -16.85
N VAL A 208 -0.65 -19.90 -16.70
CA VAL A 208 0.48 -20.39 -17.50
C VAL A 208 0.00 -21.62 -18.25
N ASN A 209 0.09 -21.58 -19.57
CA ASN A 209 -0.29 -22.68 -20.45
C ASN A 209 0.87 -23.68 -20.62
N PRO A 210 0.59 -24.95 -21.01
CA PRO A 210 1.63 -25.96 -21.20
C PRO A 210 2.68 -25.61 -22.28
N ASP A 211 2.32 -24.77 -23.25
CA ASP A 211 3.20 -24.24 -24.30
C ASP A 211 4.17 -23.14 -23.83
N GLY A 212 4.08 -22.72 -22.56
CA GLY A 212 4.88 -21.64 -21.99
C GLY A 212 4.33 -20.24 -22.25
N THR A 213 3.22 -20.08 -22.98
CA THR A 213 2.48 -18.81 -23.01
C THR A 213 1.88 -18.56 -21.63
N TYR A 214 1.83 -17.29 -21.22
CA TYR A 214 1.19 -16.92 -19.96
C TYR A 214 0.40 -15.61 -20.08
N ARG A 215 -0.62 -15.49 -19.23
CA ARG A 215 -1.51 -14.34 -19.15
C ARG A 215 -1.82 -14.03 -17.69
N ALA A 216 -1.76 -12.75 -17.31
CA ALA A 216 -2.11 -12.31 -15.97
C ALA A 216 -3.02 -11.06 -16.02
N ALA A 217 -4.11 -11.10 -15.26
CA ALA A 217 -5.04 -9.98 -15.11
C ALA A 217 -4.66 -9.17 -13.86
N ILE A 218 -3.87 -8.12 -14.03
CA ILE A 218 -3.30 -7.34 -12.92
C ILE A 218 -4.24 -6.19 -12.57
N GLN A 219 -4.89 -6.33 -11.42
CA GLN A 219 -5.81 -5.34 -10.86
C GLN A 219 -5.05 -4.30 -10.02
N ILE A 220 -4.90 -3.09 -10.57
CA ILE A 220 -4.33 -1.92 -9.90
C ILE A 220 -5.47 -1.17 -9.19
N ARG A 221 -5.56 -1.31 -7.87
CA ARG A 221 -6.63 -0.67 -7.08
C ARG A 221 -6.59 0.87 -7.19
N THR A 222 -7.76 1.49 -7.08
CA THR A 222 -7.89 2.95 -6.99
C THR A 222 -7.17 3.52 -5.76
N GLY A 223 -6.67 4.75 -5.86
CA GLY A 223 -5.95 5.41 -4.76
C GLY A 223 -4.51 4.90 -4.54
N LEU A 224 -3.89 4.26 -5.53
CA LEU A 224 -2.45 3.99 -5.54
C LEU A 224 -1.63 5.22 -5.97
N ALA A 225 -0.30 5.10 -5.93
CA ALA A 225 0.61 6.16 -6.33
C ALA A 225 0.44 6.51 -7.82
N PRO A 226 0.55 7.79 -8.22
CA PRO A 226 0.64 8.16 -9.62
C PRO A 226 2.07 7.98 -10.12
N GLY A 227 2.24 7.85 -11.44
CA GLY A 227 3.54 7.77 -12.09
C GLY A 227 3.76 6.43 -12.78
N LYS A 228 5.04 6.09 -12.97
CA LYS A 228 5.48 4.93 -13.74
C LYS A 228 5.54 3.68 -12.89
N TYR A 229 4.98 2.62 -13.42
CA TYR A 229 5.04 1.27 -12.88
C TYR A 229 5.83 0.39 -13.85
N LYS A 230 6.56 -0.58 -13.30
CA LYS A 230 7.30 -1.58 -14.06
C LYS A 230 6.78 -2.98 -13.76
N ILE A 231 6.76 -3.82 -14.78
CA ILE A 231 6.42 -5.24 -14.73
C ILE A 231 7.61 -6.01 -15.31
N MET A 232 8.18 -6.94 -14.55
CA MET A 232 9.25 -7.83 -15.01
C MET A 232 8.80 -9.28 -14.83
N ALA A 233 8.93 -10.08 -15.89
CA ALA A 233 8.75 -11.52 -15.80
C ALA A 233 10.04 -12.18 -15.32
N VAL A 234 9.89 -13.13 -14.39
CA VAL A 234 11.00 -13.87 -13.78
C VAL A 234 10.62 -15.33 -13.73
N VAL A 235 11.53 -16.19 -14.18
CA VAL A 235 11.34 -17.64 -14.15
C VAL A 235 12.29 -18.28 -13.13
N ASP A 236 13.56 -17.90 -13.17
CA ASP A 236 14.57 -18.28 -12.20
C ASP A 236 15.52 -17.09 -11.95
N LYS A 237 16.66 -17.31 -11.27
CA LYS A 237 17.56 -16.20 -10.93
C LYS A 237 18.23 -15.60 -12.16
N ASP A 238 18.41 -16.40 -13.20
CA ASP A 238 19.29 -16.11 -14.34
C ASP A 238 18.46 -15.75 -15.58
N LEU A 239 17.20 -16.21 -15.66
CA LEU A 239 16.24 -15.88 -16.71
C LEU A 239 15.15 -14.89 -16.23
N ARG A 240 15.26 -13.65 -16.73
CA ARG A 240 14.32 -12.53 -16.50
C ARG A 240 14.04 -11.80 -17.82
N SER A 241 12.86 -11.19 -17.95
CA SER A 241 12.56 -10.29 -19.07
C SER A 241 13.14 -8.89 -18.83
N GLU A 242 13.25 -8.10 -19.88
CA GLU A 242 13.31 -6.65 -19.72
C GLU A 242 12.02 -6.14 -19.04
N PRO A 243 12.07 -5.11 -18.17
CA PRO A 243 10.88 -4.56 -17.53
C PRO A 243 10.04 -3.69 -18.48
N VAL A 244 8.76 -3.99 -18.62
CA VAL A 244 7.80 -3.16 -19.37
C VAL A 244 7.19 -2.09 -18.46
N GLU A 245 7.05 -0.87 -18.98
CA GLU A 245 6.50 0.28 -18.24
C GLU A 245 5.03 0.55 -18.58
N PHE A 246 4.25 0.94 -17.57
CA PHE A 246 2.94 1.58 -17.73
C PHE A 246 2.78 2.76 -16.76
N GLU A 247 1.88 3.70 -17.04
CA GLU A 247 1.71 4.93 -16.25
C GLU A 247 0.33 5.04 -15.59
N ASN A 248 0.26 5.06 -14.27
CA ASN A 248 -0.97 5.33 -13.52
C ASN A 248 -1.11 6.84 -13.27
N LYS A 249 -2.13 7.48 -13.84
CA LYS A 249 -2.40 8.92 -13.69
C LYS A 249 -3.45 9.15 -12.60
N ILE A 250 -3.35 10.28 -11.90
CA ILE A 250 -4.42 10.76 -11.01
C ILE A 250 -4.77 12.19 -11.36
N ASN A 251 -6.04 12.52 -11.27
CA ASN A 251 -6.57 13.86 -11.52
C ASN A 251 -7.15 14.44 -10.22
N PHE A 252 -7.13 15.77 -10.09
CA PHE A 252 -7.79 16.46 -8.99
C PHE A 252 -9.28 16.03 -8.92
N PRO A 253 -9.85 15.72 -7.73
CA PRO A 253 -9.38 16.04 -6.37
C PRO A 253 -8.52 14.97 -5.67
N LEU A 254 -8.02 13.96 -6.39
CA LEU A 254 -7.10 12.97 -5.82
C LEU A 254 -5.70 13.57 -5.72
N VAL A 255 -5.12 13.56 -4.52
CA VAL A 255 -3.77 14.04 -4.24
C VAL A 255 -2.92 12.88 -3.73
N TYR A 256 -1.69 12.76 -4.26
CA TYR A 256 -0.74 11.75 -3.80
C TYR A 256 -0.12 12.12 -2.45
N LEU A 257 -0.31 11.26 -1.45
CA LEU A 257 0.28 11.40 -0.13
C LEU A 257 1.60 10.64 -0.08
N SER A 258 2.72 11.32 -0.38
CA SER A 258 4.05 10.71 -0.51
C SER A 258 4.51 9.89 0.71
N ILE A 259 4.15 10.31 1.93
CA ILE A 259 4.48 9.56 3.16
C ILE A 259 3.57 8.34 3.34
N ALA A 260 2.31 8.43 2.89
CA ALA A 260 1.34 7.35 2.99
C ALA A 260 1.47 6.33 1.85
N GLY A 261 2.03 6.69 0.69
CA GLY A 261 2.12 5.82 -0.49
C GLY A 261 0.79 5.58 -1.21
N THR A 262 -0.20 6.44 -0.97
CA THR A 262 -1.56 6.32 -1.49
C THR A 262 -2.06 7.67 -1.98
N SER A 263 -2.83 7.67 -3.05
CA SER A 263 -3.58 8.84 -3.48
C SER A 263 -4.93 8.87 -2.77
N GLN A 264 -5.36 10.04 -2.33
CA GLN A 264 -6.59 10.21 -1.58
C GLN A 264 -7.33 11.46 -2.04
N ASN A 265 -8.67 11.41 -2.07
CA ASN A 265 -9.47 12.60 -2.29
C ASN A 265 -9.33 13.52 -1.06
N ILE A 266 -8.82 14.74 -1.26
CA ILE A 266 -8.46 15.65 -0.16
C ILE A 266 -9.67 16.12 0.66
N PHE A 267 -10.86 16.20 0.06
CA PHE A 267 -12.06 16.75 0.71
C PHE A 267 -12.59 15.86 1.83
N TRP A 268 -12.58 14.52 1.66
CA TRP A 268 -13.17 13.60 2.65
C TRP A 268 -12.42 13.60 3.99
N PRO A 269 -11.08 13.43 4.06
CA PRO A 269 -10.34 13.56 5.31
C PRO A 269 -10.45 14.96 5.91
N PHE A 270 -10.47 16.01 5.08
CA PHE A 270 -10.60 17.39 5.54
C PHE A 270 -11.92 17.64 6.27
N LEU A 271 -13.06 17.30 5.65
CA LEU A 271 -14.39 17.50 6.23
C LEU A 271 -14.57 16.69 7.52
N ILE A 272 -14.15 15.42 7.52
CA ILE A 272 -14.18 14.55 8.71
C ILE A 272 -13.33 15.14 9.84
N THR A 273 -12.11 15.60 9.52
CA THR A 273 -11.21 16.22 10.51
C THR A 273 -11.81 17.51 11.06
N LEU A 274 -12.35 18.39 10.21
CA LEU A 274 -12.98 19.64 10.62
C LEU A 274 -14.12 19.40 11.60
N VAL A 275 -15.05 18.49 11.28
CA VAL A 275 -16.18 18.15 12.14
C VAL A 275 -15.70 17.58 13.48
N ILE A 276 -14.81 16.58 13.46
CA ILE A 276 -14.31 15.94 14.69
C ILE A 276 -13.50 16.90 15.56
N SER A 277 -12.70 17.80 14.96
CA SER A 277 -11.96 18.82 15.71
C SER A 277 -12.88 19.86 16.35
N VAL A 278 -13.93 20.33 15.66
CA VAL A 278 -14.93 21.25 16.24
C VAL A 278 -15.62 20.61 17.45
N PHE A 279 -16.16 19.40 17.32
CA PHE A 279 -16.76 18.67 18.45
C PHE A 279 -15.72 18.35 19.54
N GLY A 280 -14.48 18.02 19.16
CA GLY A 280 -13.38 17.73 20.07
C GLY A 280 -12.97 18.91 20.94
N VAL A 281 -13.00 20.14 20.41
CA VAL A 281 -12.75 21.37 21.17
C VAL A 281 -13.93 21.68 22.09
N LEU A 282 -15.18 21.55 21.61
CA LEU A 282 -16.39 21.79 22.43
C LEU A 282 -16.47 20.85 23.64
N MET A 283 -16.04 19.60 23.46
CA MET A 283 -15.95 18.59 24.53
C MET A 283 -14.65 18.72 25.38
N GLY A 284 -13.69 19.54 24.94
CA GLY A 284 -12.37 19.68 25.58
C GLY A 284 -11.40 18.49 25.39
N ALA A 285 -11.82 17.45 24.68
CA ALA A 285 -11.08 16.19 24.52
C ALA A 285 -10.21 16.10 23.25
N GLY A 286 -10.15 17.17 22.44
CA GLY A 286 -9.23 17.31 21.30
C GLY A 286 -9.51 16.41 20.09
N GLY A 287 -10.51 15.54 20.13
CA GLY A 287 -10.99 14.73 19.00
C GLY A 287 -10.07 13.60 18.53
N GLY A 288 -8.77 13.60 18.86
CA GLY A 288 -7.78 12.66 18.36
C GLY A 288 -8.09 11.17 18.59
N PHE A 289 -8.71 10.85 19.72
CA PHE A 289 -9.14 9.48 20.06
C PHE A 289 -10.27 8.96 19.15
N ILE A 290 -11.06 9.85 18.54
CA ILE A 290 -12.09 9.55 17.54
C ILE A 290 -11.48 9.61 16.14
N LEU A 291 -10.67 10.63 15.87
CA LEU A 291 -10.11 10.90 14.55
C LEU A 291 -9.18 9.77 14.07
N ASN A 292 -8.32 9.24 14.94
CA ASN A 292 -7.38 8.18 14.59
C ASN A 292 -8.07 6.87 14.12
N PRO A 293 -9.02 6.26 14.86
CA PRO A 293 -9.72 5.06 14.38
C PRO A 293 -10.60 5.31 13.16
N ILE A 294 -11.24 6.49 13.04
CA ILE A 294 -12.06 6.82 11.86
C ILE A 294 -11.18 6.93 10.61
N LEU A 295 -10.06 7.67 10.68
CA LEU A 295 -9.16 7.81 9.52
C LEU A 295 -8.50 6.49 9.11
N VAL A 296 -8.17 5.61 10.06
CA VAL A 296 -7.59 4.28 9.77
C VAL A 296 -8.63 3.30 9.22
N SER A 297 -9.89 3.39 9.64
CA SER A 297 -10.95 2.47 9.20
C SER A 297 -11.56 2.85 7.84
N LEU A 298 -11.73 4.15 7.57
CA LEU A 298 -12.36 4.62 6.33
C LEU A 298 -11.36 4.78 5.17
N PHE A 299 -10.09 5.05 5.45
CA PHE A 299 -9.07 5.29 4.43
C PHE A 299 -7.95 4.25 4.51
N PRO A 300 -7.40 3.79 3.36
CA PRO A 300 -6.31 2.80 3.32
C PRO A 300 -4.93 3.38 3.72
N LEU A 301 -4.88 4.20 4.77
CA LEU A 301 -3.70 4.91 5.23
C LEU A 301 -2.87 4.07 6.23
N PRO A 302 -1.52 4.15 6.19
CA PRO A 302 -0.69 3.51 7.21
C PRO A 302 -0.95 4.14 8.59
N HIS A 303 -1.19 3.32 9.62
CA HIS A 303 -1.54 3.80 10.97
C HIS A 303 -0.49 4.76 11.57
N THR A 304 0.80 4.52 11.27
CA THR A 304 1.91 5.39 11.71
C THR A 304 1.86 6.78 11.10
N VAL A 305 1.35 6.90 9.87
CA VAL A 305 1.14 8.18 9.20
C VAL A 305 -0.07 8.89 9.78
N VAL A 306 -1.20 8.18 9.99
CA VAL A 306 -2.39 8.76 10.64
C VAL A 306 -2.05 9.28 12.03
N ALA A 307 -1.39 8.49 12.88
CA ALA A 307 -0.95 8.93 14.21
C ALA A 307 -0.03 10.18 14.13
N GLY A 308 0.91 10.17 13.18
CA GLY A 308 1.80 11.31 12.92
C GLY A 308 1.08 12.59 12.50
N THR A 309 0.03 12.50 11.68
CA THR A 309 -0.78 13.64 11.23
C THR A 309 -1.76 14.12 12.31
N VAL A 310 -2.39 13.20 13.05
CA VAL A 310 -3.35 13.53 14.10
C VAL A 310 -2.70 14.26 15.27
N MET A 311 -1.44 13.95 15.62
CA MET A 311 -0.74 14.61 16.74
C MET A 311 -0.68 16.16 16.62
N PRO A 312 -0.15 16.76 15.52
CA PRO A 312 -0.23 18.20 15.30
C PRO A 312 -1.67 18.74 15.22
N THR A 313 -2.58 18.02 14.56
CA THR A 313 -4.00 18.43 14.46
C THR A 313 -4.61 18.62 15.85
N VAL A 314 -4.42 17.66 16.76
CA VAL A 314 -4.90 17.76 18.14
C VAL A 314 -4.20 18.90 18.89
N LEU A 315 -2.88 19.06 18.72
CA LEU A 315 -2.12 20.13 19.37
C LEU A 315 -2.66 21.52 19.00
N PHE A 316 -2.83 21.82 17.71
CA PHE A 316 -3.37 23.11 17.27
C PHE A 316 -4.85 23.29 17.65
N SER A 317 -5.64 22.22 17.58
CA SER A 317 -7.06 22.22 18.00
C SER A 317 -7.20 22.57 19.48
N GLN A 318 -6.40 21.95 20.35
CA GLN A 318 -6.40 22.22 21.80
C GLN A 318 -5.80 23.59 22.13
N GLY A 319 -4.76 24.04 21.41
CA GLY A 319 -4.21 25.39 21.54
C GLY A 319 -5.24 26.48 21.22
N SER A 320 -6.01 26.30 20.14
CA SER A 320 -7.16 27.15 19.79
C SER A 320 -8.24 27.12 20.87
N GLY A 321 -8.56 25.94 21.40
CA GLY A 321 -9.47 25.79 22.55
C GLY A 321 -9.01 26.60 23.76
N ILE A 322 -7.77 26.41 24.22
CA ILE A 322 -7.19 27.13 25.35
C ILE A 322 -7.24 28.65 25.12
N TYR A 323 -6.88 29.13 23.93
CA TYR A 323 -6.95 30.56 23.59
C TYR A 323 -8.38 31.12 23.70
N ASN A 324 -9.36 30.42 23.12
CA ASN A 324 -10.76 30.87 23.11
C ASN A 324 -11.40 30.81 24.50
N TYR A 325 -11.23 29.71 25.25
CA TYR A 325 -11.74 29.58 26.62
C TYR A 325 -11.00 30.50 27.62
N SER A 326 -9.74 30.86 27.35
CA SER A 326 -9.01 31.87 28.12
C SER A 326 -9.60 33.28 27.93
N LYS A 327 -9.93 33.68 26.69
CA LYS A 327 -10.56 34.99 26.41
C LYS A 327 -11.84 35.21 27.19
N ILE A 328 -12.68 34.18 27.32
CA ILE A 328 -13.93 34.24 28.11
C ILE A 328 -13.73 33.94 29.61
N LYS A 329 -12.47 33.93 30.10
CA LYS A 329 -12.08 33.67 31.50
C LYS A 329 -12.68 32.39 32.09
N PHE A 330 -12.89 31.37 31.26
CA PHE A 330 -13.56 30.12 31.63
C PHE A 330 -12.60 29.06 32.19
N ILE A 331 -11.28 29.25 32.02
CA ILE A 331 -10.24 28.31 32.45
C ILE A 331 -9.84 28.56 33.90
N ASN A 332 -10.00 27.55 34.77
CA ASN A 332 -9.30 27.50 36.05
C ASN A 332 -7.86 27.03 35.83
N TRP A 333 -6.93 27.98 35.76
CA TRP A 333 -5.51 27.71 35.48
C TRP A 333 -4.84 26.79 36.50
N LYS A 334 -5.22 26.84 37.78
CA LYS A 334 -4.65 25.94 38.80
C LYS A 334 -5.03 24.49 38.50
N LEU A 335 -6.32 24.23 38.27
CA LEU A 335 -6.81 22.90 37.90
C LEU A 335 -6.22 22.43 36.55
N GLY A 336 -6.21 23.32 35.55
CA GLY A 336 -5.67 23.04 34.22
C GLY A 336 -4.19 22.66 34.23
N CYS A 337 -3.34 23.40 34.97
CA CYS A 337 -1.92 23.08 35.09
C CYS A 337 -1.66 21.82 35.91
N THR A 338 -2.42 21.56 36.99
CA THR A 338 -2.27 20.33 37.78
C THR A 338 -2.64 19.09 36.96
N ILE A 339 -3.80 19.10 36.30
CA ILE A 339 -4.24 17.98 35.43
C ILE A 339 -3.31 17.87 34.22
N GLY A 340 -2.95 18.98 33.58
CA GLY A 340 -2.04 19.01 32.43
C GLY A 340 -0.67 18.42 32.73
N THR A 341 -0.10 18.72 33.90
CA THR A 341 1.17 18.11 34.36
C THR A 341 1.01 16.61 34.60
N ALA A 342 -0.08 16.17 35.23
CA ALA A 342 -0.36 14.75 35.44
C ALA A 342 -0.56 13.99 34.10
N MET A 343 -1.25 14.60 33.13
CA MET A 343 -1.41 14.07 31.78
C MET A 343 -0.09 14.02 31.00
N LEU A 344 0.78 15.03 31.16
CA LEU A 344 2.11 15.06 30.54
C LEU A 344 2.98 13.90 31.05
N LEU A 345 3.06 13.73 32.38
CA LEU A 345 3.76 12.60 33.01
C LEU A 345 3.16 11.27 32.58
N GLY A 346 1.83 11.15 32.58
CA GLY A 346 1.11 9.99 32.06
C GLY A 346 1.40 9.71 30.58
N GLY A 347 1.64 10.73 29.77
CA GLY A 347 2.01 10.62 28.36
C GLY A 347 3.41 10.05 28.12
N PHE A 348 4.34 10.22 29.07
CA PHE A 348 5.65 9.55 29.03
C PHE A 348 5.63 8.15 29.65
N ILE A 349 4.84 7.95 30.70
CA ILE A 349 4.71 6.67 31.42
C ILE A 349 3.86 5.67 30.61
N GLY A 350 2.81 6.11 29.94
CA GLY A 350 1.90 5.27 29.16
C GLY A 350 2.59 4.41 28.11
N PRO A 351 3.39 4.97 27.19
CA PRO A 351 4.15 4.21 26.20
C PRO A 351 5.03 3.13 26.82
N LYS A 352 5.77 3.46 27.90
CA LYS A 352 6.58 2.50 28.67
C LYS A 352 5.75 1.33 29.23
N LEU A 353 4.56 1.59 29.75
CA LEU A 353 3.66 0.53 30.21
C LEU A 353 3.09 -0.29 29.04
N THR A 354 2.84 0.33 27.89
CA THR A 354 2.37 -0.41 26.70
C THR A 354 3.42 -1.33 26.08
N GLU A 355 4.72 -1.13 26.36
CA GLU A 355 5.78 -2.08 25.98
C GLU A 355 5.71 -3.41 26.77
N LEU A 356 5.08 -3.40 27.95
CA LEU A 356 4.94 -4.59 28.81
C LEU A 356 3.78 -5.52 28.38
N ILE A 357 2.93 -5.07 27.45
CA ILE A 357 1.76 -5.80 26.96
C ILE A 357 1.82 -5.96 25.44
N THR A 358 1.26 -7.05 24.93
CA THR A 358 1.19 -7.26 23.47
C THR A 358 0.19 -6.31 22.81
N LEU A 359 0.39 -6.00 21.54
CA LEU A 359 -0.52 -5.13 20.76
C LEU A 359 -1.98 -5.65 20.78
N ASP A 360 -2.17 -6.97 20.79
CA ASP A 360 -3.49 -7.58 20.79
C ASP A 360 -4.16 -7.47 22.18
N GLN A 361 -3.39 -7.63 23.28
CA GLN A 361 -3.87 -7.33 24.63
C GLN A 361 -4.21 -5.84 24.81
N PHE A 362 -3.36 -4.93 24.29
CA PHE A 362 -3.64 -3.49 24.30
C PHE A 362 -4.94 -3.16 23.57
N LYS A 363 -5.12 -3.69 22.35
CA LYS A 363 -6.36 -3.53 21.58
C LYS A 363 -7.59 -4.04 22.32
N PHE A 364 -7.50 -5.22 22.94
CA PHE A 364 -8.59 -5.82 23.70
C PHE A 364 -8.96 -4.95 24.92
N ALA A 365 -7.97 -4.55 25.73
CA ALA A 365 -8.18 -3.68 26.89
C ALA A 365 -8.73 -2.30 26.49
N PHE A 366 -8.17 -1.68 25.45
CA PHE A 366 -8.62 -0.39 24.94
C PHE A 366 -10.05 -0.46 24.37
N GLY A 367 -10.40 -1.55 23.67
CA GLY A 367 -11.76 -1.80 23.20
C GLY A 367 -12.77 -1.91 24.34
N TRP A 368 -12.43 -2.63 25.42
CA TRP A 368 -13.26 -2.69 26.62
C TRP A 368 -13.39 -1.34 27.33
N ILE A 369 -12.31 -0.56 27.43
CA ILE A 369 -12.37 0.80 27.99
C ILE A 369 -13.30 1.68 27.17
N LEU A 370 -13.23 1.63 25.83
CA LEU A 370 -14.14 2.37 24.95
C LEU A 370 -15.60 1.91 25.08
N LEU A 371 -15.86 0.61 25.21
CA LEU A 371 -17.21 0.08 25.44
C LEU A 371 -17.79 0.54 26.79
N VAL A 372 -17.00 0.48 27.87
CA VAL A 372 -17.40 0.96 29.20
C VAL A 372 -17.65 2.48 29.17
N LEU A 373 -16.79 3.26 28.52
CA LEU A 373 -16.99 4.70 28.36
C LEU A 373 -18.26 5.01 27.54
N ALA A 374 -18.50 4.31 26.44
CA ALA A 374 -19.70 4.47 25.64
C ALA A 374 -20.98 4.13 26.44
N ALA A 375 -20.96 3.02 27.18
CA ALA A 375 -22.08 2.63 28.06
C ALA A 375 -22.31 3.64 29.19
N LEU A 376 -21.25 4.15 29.82
CA LEU A 376 -21.35 5.18 30.85
C LEU A 376 -21.90 6.50 30.30
N MET A 377 -21.41 6.98 29.15
CA MET A 377 -21.93 8.21 28.53
C MET A 377 -23.39 8.06 28.07
N PHE A 378 -23.77 6.89 27.55
CA PHE A 378 -25.16 6.60 27.20
C PHE A 378 -26.06 6.56 28.44
N TRP A 379 -25.61 5.93 29.52
CA TRP A 379 -26.33 5.92 30.81
C TRP A 379 -26.48 7.33 31.40
N GLN A 380 -25.43 8.14 31.35
CA GLN A 380 -25.46 9.53 31.80
C GLN A 380 -26.43 10.40 30.98
N THR A 381 -26.65 10.06 29.72
CA THR A 381 -27.62 10.73 28.82
C THR A 381 -29.07 10.28 29.08
N THR A 382 -29.28 9.22 29.86
CA THR A 382 -30.63 8.68 30.15
C THR A 382 -31.38 9.60 31.13
N PRO A 383 -32.66 9.96 30.88
CA PRO A 383 -33.38 10.95 31.71
C PRO A 383 -33.47 10.58 33.21
N GLY A 384 -33.47 9.29 33.56
CA GLY A 384 -33.44 8.83 34.96
C GLY A 384 -32.15 9.17 35.72
N TYR A 385 -31.03 9.40 35.02
CA TYR A 385 -29.76 9.82 35.63
C TYR A 385 -29.74 11.34 35.87
N LEU A 386 -30.03 12.13 34.83
CA LEU A 386 -30.14 13.60 34.91
C LEU A 386 -31.18 14.07 35.94
N ALA A 387 -32.27 13.32 36.13
CA ALA A 387 -33.28 13.62 37.15
C ALA A 387 -32.76 13.46 38.59
N LYS A 388 -31.77 12.60 38.83
CA LYS A 388 -31.26 12.26 40.17
C LYS A 388 -30.09 13.13 40.61
N ASN A 389 -29.27 13.61 39.68
CA ASN A 389 -28.06 14.39 39.98
C ASN A 389 -28.33 15.89 40.19
N LYS A 390 -28.63 16.27 41.44
CA LYS A 390 -28.81 17.69 41.85
C LYS A 390 -27.64 18.62 41.44
N LYS A 391 -26.40 18.12 41.39
CA LYS A 391 -25.23 18.89 40.95
C LYS A 391 -25.28 19.25 39.46
N GLU A 392 -25.67 18.32 38.60
CA GLU A 392 -25.77 18.57 37.15
C GLU A 392 -26.90 19.55 36.83
N GLN A 393 -28.04 19.46 37.55
CA GLN A 393 -29.11 20.45 37.44
C GLN A 393 -28.70 21.85 37.91
N ALA A 394 -27.90 21.96 38.99
CA ALA A 394 -27.35 23.23 39.43
C ALA A 394 -26.37 23.82 38.39
N ILE A 395 -25.49 22.99 37.83
CA ILE A 395 -24.57 23.37 36.75
C ILE A 395 -25.37 23.83 35.51
N MET A 396 -26.38 23.09 35.05
CA MET A 396 -27.22 23.51 33.92
C MET A 396 -27.96 24.82 34.18
N LYS A 397 -28.46 25.05 35.41
CA LYS A 397 -29.09 26.34 35.78
C LYS A 397 -28.09 27.49 35.77
N GLU A 398 -26.88 27.30 36.30
CA GLU A 398 -25.86 28.35 36.31
C GLU A 398 -25.33 28.64 34.90
N PHE A 399 -25.08 27.62 34.08
CA PHE A 399 -24.70 27.79 32.68
C PHE A 399 -25.77 28.55 31.88
N LYS A 400 -27.06 28.18 32.02
CA LYS A 400 -28.16 28.91 31.36
C LYS A 400 -28.21 30.36 31.80
N LYS A 401 -28.14 30.62 33.11
CA LYS A 401 -28.12 31.99 33.65
C LYS A 401 -26.97 32.83 33.07
N ARG A 402 -25.74 32.31 33.10
CA ARG A 402 -24.57 33.02 32.54
C ARG A 402 -24.66 33.21 31.01
N ALA A 403 -25.25 32.25 30.28
CA ALA A 403 -25.48 32.37 28.85
C ALA A 403 -26.54 33.43 28.51
N GLU A 404 -27.63 33.51 29.29
CA GLU A 404 -28.66 34.55 29.16
C GLU A 404 -28.12 35.95 29.53
N GLU A 405 -27.31 36.06 30.57
CA GLU A 405 -26.61 37.31 30.94
C GLU A 405 -25.66 37.77 29.82
N ALA A 406 -24.88 36.86 29.24
CA ALA A 406 -23.98 37.14 28.11
C ALA A 406 -24.73 37.46 26.80
N ALA A 407 -25.91 36.89 26.58
CA ALA A 407 -26.77 37.21 25.44
C ALA A 407 -27.38 38.61 25.56
N LYS A 408 -27.87 38.97 26.75
CA LYS A 408 -28.37 40.32 27.04
C LYS A 408 -27.28 41.38 26.93
N ALA A 409 -26.07 41.10 27.41
CA ALA A 409 -24.89 41.96 27.26
C ALA A 409 -24.33 42.06 25.82
N LYS A 410 -24.94 41.37 24.85
CA LYS A 410 -24.69 41.53 23.40
C LYS A 410 -25.84 42.23 22.65
N GLN A 411 -26.96 42.47 23.34
CA GLN A 411 -28.16 43.14 22.80
C GLN A 411 -28.34 44.56 23.35
N ALA A 412 -27.57 44.91 24.39
CA ALA A 412 -27.29 46.27 24.85
C ALA A 412 -25.89 46.71 24.37
#